data_AF-A0A4R4G1J7-F1
#
_entry.id   AF-A0A4R4G1J7-F1
#
_cell.length_a   1.000
_cell.length_b   1.000
_cell.length_c   1.000
_cell.angle_alpha   90.00
_cell.angle_beta   90.00
_cell.angle_gamma   90.00
#
_symmetry.space_group_name_H-M   'P 1'
#
loop_
_entity.id
_entity.type
_entity.pdbx_description
1 polymer ?
#
loop_
_entity_poly.entity_id
_entity_poly.type
_entity_poly.pdbx_seq_one_letter_code
_entity_poly.pdbx_strand_id
1 'polypeptide(L)'
;MKMIKMMALAALLGSAVMANETLALNMSQMENGLSNVQKGFLYNAPVLIKGGISEIQKANALFHNADATKKYLPKEKQHMSNIAFNAAKRIDASSNELIKALNKKEYSKASQSYSEIVNACTACHAVVRGW
;
A
#
# COMPACT_ATOMS: atom_id res chain seq x y z
N MET A 1 -35.34 14.20 22.25
CA MET A 1 -33.92 13.84 22.51
C MET A 1 -33.55 12.37 22.27
N LYS A 2 -34.45 11.38 22.42
CA LYS A 2 -34.13 9.96 22.18
C LYS A 2 -33.95 9.59 20.69
N MET A 3 -34.69 10.21 19.77
CA MET A 3 -34.60 9.89 18.33
C MET A 3 -33.33 10.43 17.65
N ILE A 4 -32.77 11.54 18.13
CA ILE A 4 -31.50 12.10 17.62
C ILE A 4 -30.31 11.17 17.97
N LYS A 5 -30.37 10.45 19.10
CA LYS A 5 -29.32 9.50 19.49
C LYS A 5 -29.32 8.20 18.67
N MET A 6 -30.46 7.77 18.13
CA MET A 6 -30.55 6.58 17.27
C MET A 6 -30.02 6.83 15.85
N MET A 7 -30.20 8.04 15.32
CA MET A 7 -29.75 8.40 13.98
C MET A 7 -28.22 8.54 13.88
N ALA A 8 -27.57 8.98 14.96
CA ALA A 8 -26.10 9.05 15.04
C ALA A 8 -25.44 7.66 15.05
N LEU A 9 -26.11 6.63 15.59
CA LEU A 9 -25.54 5.28 15.69
C LEU A 9 -25.48 4.56 14.33
N ALA A 10 -26.44 4.83 13.44
CA ALA A 10 -26.45 4.29 12.07
C ALA A 10 -25.35 4.91 11.17
N ALA A 11 -25.05 6.21 11.35
CA ALA A 11 -23.98 6.88 10.62
C ALA A 11 -22.58 6.37 11.01
N LEU A 12 -22.35 6.02 12.28
CA LEU A 12 -21.06 5.45 12.70
C LEU A 12 -20.81 4.06 12.12
N LEU A 13 -21.84 3.23 11.97
CA LEU A 13 -21.70 1.87 11.42
C LEU A 13 -21.38 1.86 9.92
N GLY A 14 -21.93 2.79 9.14
CA GLY A 14 -21.65 2.88 7.69
C GLY A 14 -20.20 3.22 7.35
N SER A 15 -19.53 4.03 8.19
CA SER A 15 -18.15 4.47 7.94
C SER A 15 -17.10 3.37 8.07
N ALA A 16 -17.32 2.39 8.97
CA ALA A 16 -16.38 1.28 9.18
C ALA A 16 -16.41 0.26 8.03
N VAL A 17 -17.59 -0.01 7.46
CA VAL A 17 -17.75 -0.94 6.33
C VAL A 17 -17.06 -0.41 5.07
N MET A 18 -17.26 0.88 4.75
CA MET A 18 -16.64 1.52 3.59
C MET A 18 -15.11 1.62 3.68
N ALA A 19 -14.56 1.79 4.88
CA ALA A 19 -13.11 1.83 5.10
C ALA A 19 -12.47 0.47 4.80
N ASN A 20 -13.14 -0.63 5.16
CA ASN A 20 -12.65 -1.99 4.92
C ASN A 20 -12.61 -2.34 3.42
N GLU A 21 -13.66 -1.99 2.66
CA GLU A 21 -13.70 -2.22 1.21
C GLU A 21 -12.63 -1.40 0.47
N THR A 22 -12.48 -0.12 0.82
CA THR A 22 -11.44 0.75 0.24
C THR A 22 -10.05 0.17 0.45
N LEU A 23 -9.78 -0.31 1.66
CA LEU A 23 -8.49 -0.93 1.98
C LEU A 23 -8.27 -2.21 1.18
N ALA A 24 -9.27 -3.10 1.12
CA ALA A 24 -9.17 -4.35 0.38
C ALA A 24 -8.88 -4.12 -1.11
N LEU A 25 -9.58 -3.17 -1.73
CA LEU A 25 -9.34 -2.77 -3.12
C LEU A 25 -7.93 -2.22 -3.33
N ASN A 26 -7.44 -1.36 -2.42
CA ASN A 26 -6.08 -0.82 -2.50
C ASN A 26 -5.02 -1.92 -2.35
N MET A 27 -5.19 -2.85 -1.41
CA MET A 27 -4.27 -3.97 -1.22
C MET A 27 -4.26 -4.91 -2.44
N SER A 28 -5.43 -5.19 -3.04
CA SER A 28 -5.52 -5.97 -4.28
C SER A 28 -4.83 -5.25 -5.45
N GLN A 29 -4.97 -3.94 -5.57
CA GLN A 29 -4.26 -3.17 -6.59
C GLN A 29 -2.73 -3.22 -6.38
N MET A 30 -2.25 -3.14 -5.13
CA MET A 30 -0.83 -3.34 -4.82
C MET A 30 -0.34 -4.74 -5.19
N GLU A 31 -1.10 -5.78 -4.86
CA GLU A 31 -0.79 -7.17 -5.22
C GLU A 31 -0.65 -7.34 -6.73
N ASN A 32 -1.61 -6.83 -7.50
CA ASN A 32 -1.57 -6.86 -8.97
C ASN A 32 -0.33 -6.16 -9.51
N GLY A 33 0.02 -5.00 -8.95
CA GLY A 33 1.22 -4.27 -9.32
C GLY A 33 2.50 -5.05 -9.00
N LEU A 34 2.59 -5.69 -7.82
CA LEU A 34 3.72 -6.56 -7.47
C LEU A 34 3.86 -7.75 -8.43
N SER A 35 2.74 -8.38 -8.79
CA SER A 35 2.68 -9.47 -9.75
C SER A 35 3.16 -9.03 -11.14
N ASN A 36 2.73 -7.84 -11.59
CA ASN A 36 3.15 -7.26 -12.86
C ASN A 36 4.65 -6.94 -12.88
N VAL A 37 5.21 -6.40 -11.79
CA VAL A 37 6.65 -6.17 -11.68
C VAL A 37 7.42 -7.49 -11.75
N GLN A 38 7.00 -8.51 -11.00
CA GLN A 38 7.64 -9.83 -11.00
C GLN A 38 7.60 -10.47 -12.40
N LYS A 39 6.42 -10.50 -13.05
CA LYS A 39 6.29 -10.97 -14.44
C LYS A 39 7.19 -10.17 -15.39
N GLY A 40 7.27 -8.86 -15.20
CA GLY A 40 8.13 -7.98 -15.97
C GLY A 40 9.62 -8.36 -15.90
N PHE A 41 10.12 -8.73 -14.72
CA PHE A 41 11.48 -9.25 -14.58
C PHE A 41 11.64 -10.66 -15.20
N LEU A 42 10.68 -11.56 -15.00
CA LEU A 42 10.76 -12.94 -15.50
C LEU A 42 10.69 -13.04 -17.03
N TYR A 43 9.92 -12.15 -17.67
CA TYR A 43 9.69 -12.16 -19.12
C TYR A 43 10.45 -11.06 -19.88
N ASN A 44 11.40 -10.38 -19.24
CA ASN A 44 12.14 -9.26 -19.85
C ASN A 44 11.20 -8.20 -20.46
N ALA A 45 10.15 -7.84 -19.72
CA ALA A 45 9.10 -6.92 -20.17
C ALA A 45 9.08 -5.63 -19.31
N PRO A 46 9.92 -4.62 -19.63
CA PRO A 46 9.99 -3.36 -18.88
C PRO A 46 8.67 -2.60 -18.79
N VAL A 47 7.76 -2.79 -19.76
CA VAL A 47 6.42 -2.19 -19.75
C VAL A 47 5.59 -2.72 -18.59
N LEU A 48 5.66 -4.04 -18.31
CA LEU A 48 4.98 -4.63 -17.15
C LEU A 48 5.57 -4.13 -15.82
N ILE A 49 6.90 -3.94 -15.77
CA ILE A 49 7.56 -3.36 -14.61
C ILE A 49 7.05 -1.94 -14.35
N LYS A 50 7.05 -1.09 -15.37
CA LYS A 50 6.60 0.31 -15.25
C LYS A 50 5.10 0.40 -14.89
N GLY A 51 4.27 -0.43 -15.52
CA GLY A 51 2.85 -0.51 -15.23
C GLY A 51 2.59 -0.95 -13.79
N GLY A 52 3.25 -2.01 -13.33
CA GLY A 52 3.10 -2.49 -11.96
C GLY A 52 3.56 -1.49 -10.90
N ILE A 53 4.65 -0.75 -11.15
CA ILE A 53 5.07 0.34 -10.26
C ILE A 53 4.04 1.47 -10.21
N SER A 54 3.46 1.83 -11.35
CA SER A 54 2.38 2.83 -11.38
C SER A 54 1.17 2.39 -10.55
N GLU A 55 0.78 1.12 -10.62
CA GLU A 55 -0.33 0.56 -9.84
C GLU A 55 -0.03 0.58 -8.34
N ILE A 56 1.19 0.18 -7.96
CA ILE A 56 1.68 0.21 -6.57
C ILE A 56 1.64 1.64 -6.04
N GLN A 57 2.25 2.61 -6.72
CA GLN A 57 2.30 4.01 -6.26
C GLN A 57 0.90 4.62 -6.12
N LYS A 58 0.01 4.34 -7.07
CA LYS A 58 -1.38 4.82 -7.01
C LYS A 58 -2.12 4.28 -5.79
N ALA A 59 -1.98 3.00 -5.47
CA ALA A 59 -2.60 2.40 -4.29
C ALA A 59 -1.90 2.84 -2.98
N ASN A 60 -0.58 3.04 -3.03
CA ASN A 60 0.24 3.47 -1.90
C ASN A 60 -0.13 4.86 -1.37
N ALA A 61 -0.68 5.71 -2.24
CA ALA A 61 -1.17 7.04 -1.87
C ALA A 61 -2.22 7.02 -0.74
N LEU A 62 -2.93 5.89 -0.53
CA LEU A 62 -3.87 5.72 0.59
C LEU A 62 -3.21 5.97 1.95
N PHE A 63 -1.91 5.69 2.06
CA PHE A 63 -1.14 5.73 3.30
C PHE A 63 -0.25 6.97 3.46
N HIS A 64 -0.35 7.94 2.55
CA HIS A 64 0.48 9.16 2.57
C HIS A 64 0.09 10.19 3.64
N ASN A 65 -0.98 9.94 4.39
CA ASN A 65 -1.37 10.75 5.52
C ASN A 65 -1.54 9.85 6.75
N ALA A 66 -0.67 10.03 7.74
CA ALA A 66 -0.65 9.20 8.94
C ALA A 66 -1.96 9.28 9.75
N ASP A 67 -2.63 10.42 9.79
CA ASP A 67 -3.91 10.56 10.51
C ASP A 67 -5.06 9.90 9.75
N ALA A 68 -5.15 10.13 8.43
CA ALA A 68 -6.16 9.51 7.58
C ALA A 68 -6.01 7.98 7.54
N THR A 69 -4.79 7.47 7.70
CA THR A 69 -4.47 6.04 7.70
C THR A 69 -5.06 5.30 8.90
N LYS A 70 -5.26 5.98 10.03
CA LYS A 70 -5.76 5.37 11.29
C LYS A 70 -7.01 4.53 11.08
N LYS A 71 -7.95 5.02 10.25
CA LYS A 71 -9.24 4.36 10.00
C LYS A 71 -9.12 3.02 9.24
N TYR A 72 -7.99 2.77 8.60
CA TYR A 72 -7.70 1.54 7.86
C TYR A 72 -6.93 0.51 8.69
N LEU A 73 -6.51 0.87 9.90
CA LEU A 73 -5.81 -0.05 10.80
C LEU A 73 -6.79 -0.75 11.75
N PRO A 74 -6.42 -1.96 12.26
CA PRO A 74 -7.11 -2.58 13.37
C PRO A 74 -7.29 -1.60 14.53
N LYS A 75 -8.43 -1.68 15.23
CA LYS A 75 -8.84 -0.67 16.23
C LYS A 75 -7.77 -0.48 17.31
N GLU A 76 -7.18 -1.58 17.76
CA GLU A 76 -6.11 -1.63 18.77
C GLU A 76 -4.75 -1.16 18.24
N LYS A 77 -4.57 -1.05 16.92
CA LYS A 77 -3.33 -0.63 16.25
C LYS A 77 -3.42 0.73 15.56
N GLN A 78 -4.53 1.46 15.70
CA GLN A 78 -4.68 2.78 15.07
C GLN A 78 -3.60 3.79 15.49
N HIS A 79 -3.10 3.68 16.73
CA HIS A 79 -1.99 4.50 17.23
C HIS A 79 -0.66 4.24 16.48
N MET A 80 -0.57 3.13 15.75
CA MET A 80 0.60 2.74 14.94
C MET A 80 0.51 3.24 13.49
N SER A 81 -0.37 4.18 13.15
CA SER A 81 -0.53 4.67 11.77
C SER A 81 0.74 5.24 11.13
N ASN A 82 1.68 5.71 11.93
CA ASN A 82 3.02 6.10 11.49
C ASN A 82 3.80 4.96 10.82
N ILE A 83 3.54 3.70 11.19
CA ILE A 83 4.22 2.53 10.59
C ILE A 83 3.77 2.34 9.15
N ALA A 84 2.46 2.38 8.90
CA ALA A 84 1.90 2.32 7.55
C ALA A 84 2.35 3.51 6.69
N PHE A 85 2.37 4.72 7.26
CA PHE A 85 2.90 5.92 6.60
C PHE A 85 4.39 5.79 6.23
N ASN A 86 5.22 5.29 7.15
CA ASN A 86 6.64 5.10 6.89
C ASN A 86 6.90 3.99 5.86
N ALA A 87 6.12 2.90 5.91
CA ALA A 87 6.16 1.87 4.88
C ALA A 87 5.81 2.45 3.50
N ALA A 88 4.80 3.29 3.42
CA ALA A 88 4.42 3.95 2.18
C ALA A 88 5.54 4.82 1.61
N LYS A 89 6.23 5.61 2.45
CA LYS A 89 7.40 6.38 2.02
C LYS A 89 8.53 5.50 1.49
N ARG A 90 8.79 4.35 2.13
CA ARG A 90 9.81 3.38 1.68
C ARG A 90 9.43 2.76 0.33
N ILE A 91 8.15 2.44 0.14
CA ILE A 91 7.62 1.94 -1.13
C ILE A 91 7.81 2.96 -2.24
N ASP A 92 7.51 4.24 -2.02
CA ASP A 92 7.69 5.27 -3.05
C ASP A 92 9.16 5.50 -3.38
N ALA A 93 10.02 5.57 -2.37
CA ALA A 93 11.46 5.72 -2.57
C ALA A 93 12.02 4.56 -3.43
N SER A 94 11.71 3.32 -3.04
CA SER A 94 12.16 2.12 -3.74
C SER A 94 11.55 2.01 -5.15
N SER A 95 10.30 2.44 -5.33
CA SER A 95 9.65 2.52 -6.64
C SER A 95 10.36 3.50 -7.58
N ASN A 96 10.71 4.68 -7.07
CA ASN A 96 11.44 5.68 -7.84
C ASN A 96 12.86 5.21 -8.20
N GLU A 97 13.55 4.55 -7.26
CA GLU A 97 14.87 3.95 -7.49
C GLU A 97 14.80 2.83 -8.52
N LEU A 98 13.78 1.99 -8.47
CA LEU A 98 13.54 0.93 -9.44
C LEU A 98 13.38 1.51 -10.84
N ILE A 99 12.52 2.52 -11.02
CA ILE A 99 12.31 3.16 -12.34
C ILE A 99 13.59 3.82 -12.84
N LYS A 100 14.34 4.48 -11.95
CA LYS A 100 15.64 5.08 -12.28
C LYS A 100 16.65 4.03 -12.74
N ALA A 101 16.79 2.93 -12.01
CA ALA A 101 17.68 1.83 -12.36
C ALA A 101 17.26 1.16 -13.67
N LEU A 102 15.96 0.91 -13.85
CA LEU A 102 15.40 0.33 -15.07
C LEU A 102 15.70 1.19 -16.31
N ASN A 103 15.53 2.51 -16.22
CA ASN A 103 15.83 3.43 -17.31
C ASN A 103 17.32 3.47 -17.68
N LYS A 104 18.19 3.16 -16.71
CA LYS A 104 19.65 3.00 -16.92
C LYS A 104 20.05 1.59 -17.36
N LYS A 105 19.10 0.67 -17.52
CA LYS A 105 19.34 -0.76 -17.78
C LYS A 105 20.14 -1.46 -16.66
N GLU A 106 20.12 -0.90 -15.44
CA GLU A 106 20.73 -1.48 -14.23
C GLU A 106 19.78 -2.54 -13.63
N TYR A 107 19.52 -3.64 -14.34
CA TYR A 107 18.43 -4.57 -13.99
C TYR A 107 18.58 -5.24 -12.63
N SER A 108 19.79 -5.61 -12.22
CA SER A 108 20.05 -6.17 -10.88
C SER A 108 19.67 -5.17 -9.78
N LYS A 109 19.97 -3.88 -9.99
CA LYS A 109 19.61 -2.82 -9.05
C LYS A 109 18.11 -2.52 -9.04
N ALA A 110 17.47 -2.58 -10.22
CA ALA A 110 16.03 -2.48 -10.32
C ALA A 110 15.34 -3.63 -9.55
N SER A 111 15.86 -4.86 -9.67
CA SER A 111 15.36 -6.03 -8.95
C SER A 111 15.59 -5.91 -7.44
N GLN A 112 16.75 -5.41 -7.00
CA GLN A 112 16.99 -5.10 -5.59
C GLN A 112 15.98 -4.09 -5.04
N SER A 113 15.71 -3.02 -5.81
CA SER A 113 14.71 -2.01 -5.43
C SER A 113 13.30 -2.61 -5.33
N TYR A 114 12.97 -3.59 -6.18
CA TYR A 114 11.72 -4.34 -6.06
C TYR A 114 11.65 -5.15 -4.76
N SER A 115 12.74 -5.81 -4.37
CA SER A 115 12.80 -6.51 -3.08
C SER A 115 12.61 -5.55 -1.89
N GLU A 116 13.10 -4.31 -1.97
CA GLU A 116 12.86 -3.29 -0.93
C GLU A 116 11.39 -2.87 -0.84
N ILE A 117 10.67 -2.81 -1.96
CA ILE A 117 9.20 -2.60 -1.96
C ILE A 117 8.52 -3.74 -1.19
N VAL A 118 8.85 -4.99 -1.53
CA VAL A 118 8.27 -6.17 -0.87
C VAL A 118 8.63 -6.17 0.63
N ASN A 119 9.87 -5.84 1.00
CA ASN A 119 10.30 -5.74 2.39
C ASN A 119 9.50 -4.68 3.17
N ALA A 120 9.23 -3.51 2.57
CA ALA A 120 8.41 -2.49 3.21
C ALA A 120 6.98 -2.98 3.45
N CYS A 121 6.39 -3.70 2.49
CA CYS A 121 5.07 -4.33 2.65
C CYS A 121 5.09 -5.36 3.78
N THR A 122 6.07 -6.28 3.80
CA THR A 122 6.14 -7.33 4.82
C THR A 122 6.40 -6.78 6.22
N ALA A 123 7.24 -5.74 6.36
CA ALA A 123 7.49 -5.09 7.63
C ALA A 123 6.22 -4.44 8.21
N CYS A 124 5.43 -3.77 7.36
CA CYS A 124 4.13 -3.24 7.77
C CYS A 124 3.18 -4.36 8.21
N HIS A 125 3.12 -5.46 7.45
CA HIS A 125 2.27 -6.60 7.76
C HIS A 125 2.69 -7.33 9.05
N ALA A 126 3.98 -7.49 9.32
CA ALA A 126 4.45 -8.07 10.58
C ALA A 126 3.88 -7.31 11.79
N VAL A 127 3.89 -5.97 11.74
CA VAL A 127 3.37 -5.17 12.85
C VAL A 127 1.84 -5.09 12.86
N VAL A 128 1.21 -4.80 11.72
CA VAL A 128 -0.24 -4.54 11.65
C VAL A 128 -1.03 -5.85 11.68
N ARG A 129 -0.57 -6.89 10.99
CA ARG A 129 -1.27 -8.18 10.86
C ARG A 129 -0.72 -9.27 11.80
N GLY A 130 0.46 -9.06 12.40
CA GLY A 130 1.05 -10.04 13.32
C GLY A 130 1.61 -11.27 12.60
N TRP A 131 2.20 -11.09 11.41
CA TRP A 131 3.01 -12.13 10.77
C TRP A 131 4.24 -12.48 11.60
#